data_AF-A0A4Y2Q8Y1-F1
#
_entry.id   AF-A0A4Y2Q8Y1-F1
#
_cell.length_a   1.000
_cell.length_b   1.000
_cell.length_c   1.000
_cell.angle_alpha   90.00
_cell.angle_beta   90.00
_cell.angle_gamma   90.00
#
_symmetry.space_group_name_H-M   'P 1'
#
loop_
_entity.id
_entity.type
_entity.pdbx_description
1 polymer ?
#
loop_
_entity_poly.entity_id
_entity_poly.type
_entity_poly.pdbx_seq_one_letter_code
_entity_poly.pdbx_strand_id
1 'polypeptide(L)'
;MYEIPIKKVMWCYTIFQPWFHEVRNIKFIAGLPTEDENFQLLILDDLMNNLTAEISQMFTVGSHHKNLSIILITQNLFLHIRVTRDISLNAHYIILFRNDRDQSQIACFDRQVFPDRSTFFMDAYKRTTAEIYQFLLVDSFPTTDEELRLLQ
;
A
#
# COMPACT_ATOMS: atom_id res chain seq x y z
N MET A 1 -12.57 -4.02 -5.11
CA MET A 1 -13.40 -4.16 -3.88
C MET A 1 -13.55 -5.66 -3.59
N TYR A 2 -13.47 -6.10 -2.32
CA TYR A 2 -13.48 -7.53 -2.00
C TYR A 2 -14.85 -8.17 -2.23
N GLU A 3 -14.92 -9.22 -3.04
CA GLU A 3 -16.14 -10.02 -3.23
C GLU A 3 -16.41 -10.94 -2.03
N ILE A 4 -15.34 -11.33 -1.31
CA ILE A 4 -15.38 -12.20 -0.14
C ILE A 4 -15.08 -11.37 1.11
N PRO A 5 -15.93 -11.40 2.15
CA PRO A 5 -15.66 -10.70 3.40
C PRO A 5 -14.36 -11.18 4.07
N ILE A 6 -13.50 -10.24 4.45
CA ILE A 6 -12.28 -10.50 5.21
C ILE A 6 -12.67 -10.81 6.66
N LYS A 7 -12.28 -11.99 7.16
CA LYS A 7 -12.58 -12.45 8.53
C LYS A 7 -11.36 -12.48 9.44
N LYS A 8 -10.16 -12.62 8.87
CA LYS A 8 -8.90 -12.73 9.62
C LYS A 8 -7.95 -11.61 9.23
N VAL A 9 -7.90 -10.59 10.06
CA VAL A 9 -7.01 -9.43 9.89
C VAL A 9 -5.86 -9.53 10.88
N MET A 10 -4.66 -9.32 10.38
CA MET A 10 -3.44 -9.19 11.16
C MET A 10 -2.84 -7.81 10.96
N TRP A 11 -2.48 -7.17 12.06
CA TRP A 11 -1.84 -5.87 12.07
C TRP A 11 -0.48 -5.96 12.76
N CYS A 12 0.57 -5.82 11.98
CA CYS A 12 1.94 -5.83 12.41
C CYS A 12 2.42 -4.39 12.63
N TYR A 13 3.06 -4.12 13.77
CA TYR A 13 3.47 -2.77 14.17
C TYR A 13 4.85 -2.74 14.85
N THR A 14 5.49 -1.58 14.85
CA THR A 14 6.73 -1.34 15.63
C THR A 14 6.44 -0.79 17.03
N ILE A 15 5.52 0.18 17.14
CA ILE A 15 5.17 0.83 18.41
C ILE A 15 3.70 0.55 18.75
N PHE A 16 3.45 0.08 19.98
CA PHE A 16 2.11 -0.19 20.47
C PHE A 16 1.26 1.09 20.55
N GLN A 17 -0.01 1.02 20.12
CA GLN A 17 -0.96 2.12 20.21
C GLN A 17 -2.14 1.74 21.13
N PRO A 18 -2.58 2.61 22.06
CA PRO A 18 -3.61 2.27 23.05
C PRO A 18 -4.92 1.73 22.48
N TRP A 19 -5.35 2.25 21.32
CA TRP A 19 -6.60 1.86 20.67
C TRP A 19 -6.59 0.42 20.13
N PHE A 20 -5.43 -0.25 20.04
CA PHE A 20 -5.36 -1.66 19.65
C PHE A 20 -6.24 -2.55 20.55
N HIS A 21 -6.39 -2.20 21.83
CA HIS A 21 -7.25 -2.93 22.76
C HIS A 21 -8.75 -2.79 22.49
N GLU A 22 -9.16 -1.75 21.76
CA GLU A 22 -10.55 -1.45 21.47
C GLU A 22 -11.08 -2.29 20.30
N VAL A 23 -10.18 -2.86 19.48
CA VAL A 23 -10.51 -3.60 18.26
C VAL A 23 -10.33 -5.10 18.46
N ARG A 24 -11.44 -5.85 18.50
CA ARG A 24 -11.44 -7.29 18.84
C ARG A 24 -11.22 -8.23 17.65
N ASN A 25 -11.43 -7.73 16.44
CA ASN A 25 -11.43 -8.49 15.18
C ASN A 25 -10.10 -8.41 14.42
N ILE A 26 -9.08 -7.78 15.03
CA ILE A 26 -7.74 -7.64 14.47
C ILE A 26 -6.75 -8.29 15.44
N LYS A 27 -5.87 -9.14 14.91
CA LYS A 27 -4.72 -9.67 15.66
C LYS A 27 -3.55 -8.70 15.54
N PHE A 28 -3.22 -8.03 16.62
CA PHE A 28 -2.07 -7.11 16.68
C PHE A 28 -0.79 -7.86 17.07
N ILE A 29 0.27 -7.69 16.29
CA ILE A 29 1.57 -8.36 16.49
C ILE A 29 2.68 -7.31 16.40
N ALA A 30 3.60 -7.31 17.38
CA ALA A 30 4.80 -6.50 17.30
C ALA A 30 5.82 -7.15 16.35
N GLY A 31 6.35 -6.39 15.38
CA GLY A 31 7.26 -6.90 14.36
C GLY A 31 6.57 -7.57 13.17
N LEU A 32 7.31 -8.40 12.43
CA LEU A 32 6.82 -9.09 11.23
C LEU A 32 5.99 -10.34 11.57
N PRO A 33 5.08 -10.76 10.67
CA PRO A 33 4.35 -12.01 10.84
C PRO A 33 5.28 -13.22 10.71
N THR A 34 4.94 -14.33 11.38
CA THR A 34 5.57 -15.62 11.13
C THR A 34 4.84 -16.39 10.01
N GLU A 35 5.55 -17.27 9.30
CA GLU A 35 5.02 -17.97 8.12
C GLU A 35 3.78 -18.86 8.42
N ASP A 36 3.65 -19.34 9.65
CA ASP A 36 2.59 -20.26 10.07
C ASP A 36 1.25 -19.60 10.38
N GLU A 37 1.17 -18.27 10.34
CA GLU A 37 -0.06 -17.59 10.71
C GLU A 37 -1.09 -17.57 9.59
N ASN A 38 -2.35 -17.88 9.92
CA ASN A 38 -3.46 -17.88 8.97
C ASN A 38 -4.21 -16.54 9.02
N PHE A 39 -3.99 -15.69 8.01
CA PHE A 39 -4.66 -14.41 7.83
C PHE A 39 -5.12 -14.22 6.39
N GLN A 40 -6.15 -13.40 6.21
CA GLN A 40 -6.70 -13.00 4.89
C GLN A 40 -6.28 -11.58 4.53
N LEU A 41 -5.99 -10.75 5.54
CA LEU A 41 -5.45 -9.41 5.37
C LEU A 41 -4.29 -9.22 6.34
N LEU A 42 -3.13 -8.86 5.80
CA LEU A 42 -1.96 -8.41 6.54
C LEU A 42 -1.80 -6.91 6.40
N ILE A 43 -1.66 -6.21 7.51
CA ILE A 43 -1.36 -4.78 7.56
C ILE A 43 0.02 -4.63 8.19
N LEU A 44 0.94 -4.01 7.45
CA LEU A 44 2.30 -3.70 7.90
C LEU A 44 2.37 -2.20 8.15
N ASP A 45 2.42 -1.81 9.42
CA ASP A 45 2.45 -0.41 9.86
C ASP A 45 3.78 -0.08 10.53
N ASP A 46 4.43 0.99 10.08
CA ASP A 46 5.74 1.44 10.58
C ASP A 46 6.84 0.37 10.58
N LEU A 47 6.74 -0.62 9.68
CA LEU A 47 7.68 -1.75 9.55
C LEU A 47 8.58 -1.64 8.31
N MET A 48 8.63 -0.44 7.71
CA MET A 48 9.37 -0.18 6.47
C MET A 48 10.81 -0.69 6.56
N ASN A 49 11.55 -0.32 7.61
CA ASN A 49 12.96 -0.70 7.79
C ASN A 49 13.18 -2.19 8.06
N ASN A 50 12.12 -2.94 8.33
CA ASN A 50 12.16 -4.36 8.64
C ASN A 50 11.67 -5.23 7.47
N LEU A 51 11.32 -4.66 6.31
CA LEU A 51 10.85 -5.45 5.18
C LEU A 51 11.90 -6.45 4.69
N THR A 52 11.50 -7.73 4.62
CA THR A 52 12.36 -8.85 4.19
C THR A 52 12.02 -9.32 2.77
N ALA A 53 12.85 -10.20 2.22
CA ALA A 53 12.57 -10.87 0.95
C ALA A 53 11.31 -11.74 1.01
N GLU A 54 11.01 -12.34 2.16
CA GLU A 54 9.79 -13.14 2.38
C GLU A 54 8.53 -12.28 2.23
N ILE A 55 8.50 -11.08 2.81
CA ILE A 55 7.38 -10.14 2.63
C ILE A 55 7.22 -9.78 1.15
N SER A 56 8.32 -9.51 0.44
CA SER A 56 8.29 -9.26 -1.01
C SER A 56 7.69 -10.44 -1.80
N GLN A 57 8.04 -11.67 -1.42
CA GLN A 57 7.46 -12.88 -2.02
C GLN A 57 5.96 -13.01 -1.72
N MET A 58 5.49 -12.54 -0.57
CA MET A 58 4.06 -12.53 -0.28
C MET A 58 3.27 -11.56 -1.18
N PHE A 59 3.87 -10.43 -1.57
CA PHE A 59 3.27 -9.50 -2.55
C PHE A 59 3.13 -10.12 -3.95
N THR A 60 4.05 -11.02 -4.34
CA THR A 60 4.10 -11.63 -5.69
C THR A 60 3.37 -12.96 -5.79
N VAL A 61 3.56 -13.88 -4.83
CA VAL A 61 3.05 -15.27 -4.90
C VAL A 61 1.89 -15.49 -3.92
N GLY A 62 1.94 -14.86 -2.75
CA GLY A 62 0.97 -15.07 -1.67
C GLY A 62 -0.44 -14.56 -2.02
N SER A 63 -0.53 -13.41 -2.66
CA SER A 63 -1.79 -12.75 -3.01
C SER A 63 -2.66 -13.56 -3.98
N HIS A 64 -2.05 -14.11 -5.03
CA HIS A 64 -2.76 -14.84 -6.10
C HIS A 64 -3.14 -16.28 -5.71
N HIS A 65 -2.37 -16.94 -4.83
CA HIS A 65 -2.59 -18.36 -4.50
C HIS A 65 -3.21 -18.61 -3.12
N LYS A 66 -3.09 -17.68 -2.15
CA LYS A 66 -3.56 -17.88 -0.78
C LYS A 66 -4.78 -17.03 -0.38
N ASN A 67 -5.44 -16.36 -1.34
CA ASN A 67 -6.56 -15.44 -1.09
C ASN A 67 -6.22 -14.44 0.03
N LEU A 68 -5.01 -13.87 -0.09
CA LEU A 68 -4.40 -13.00 0.88
C LEU A 68 -4.30 -11.59 0.28
N SER A 69 -4.53 -10.58 1.10
CA SER A 69 -4.22 -9.19 0.76
C SER A 69 -3.24 -8.58 1.75
N ILE A 70 -2.42 -7.67 1.27
CA ILE A 70 -1.39 -7.02 2.06
C ILE A 70 -1.53 -5.51 1.88
N ILE A 71 -1.60 -4.79 2.99
CA ILE A 71 -1.52 -3.34 3.05
C ILE A 71 -0.18 -3.00 3.70
N LEU A 72 0.65 -2.28 2.96
CA LEU A 72 1.89 -1.72 3.47
C LEU A 72 1.72 -0.22 3.64
N ILE A 73 1.84 0.26 4.87
CA ILE A 73 1.75 1.68 5.20
C ILE A 73 3.16 2.25 5.25
N THR A 74 3.45 3.25 4.41
CA THR A 74 4.76 3.88 4.32
C THR A 74 4.68 5.40 4.36
N GLN A 75 5.76 6.03 4.84
CA GLN A 75 5.91 7.49 4.82
C GLN A 75 6.60 8.00 3.55
N ASN A 76 7.12 7.09 2.72
CA ASN A 76 7.87 7.39 1.52
C ASN A 76 7.52 6.35 0.45
N LEU A 77 7.29 6.83 -0.77
CA LEU A 77 6.93 6.01 -1.91
C LEU A 77 8.11 5.19 -2.44
N PHE A 78 9.33 5.71 -2.31
CA PHE A 78 10.57 5.09 -2.75
C PHE A 78 11.50 4.83 -1.56
N LEU A 79 11.20 3.78 -0.79
CA LEU A 79 12.07 3.36 0.32
C LEU A 79 13.41 2.84 -0.21
N HIS A 80 14.50 3.18 0.50
CA HIS A 80 15.85 2.71 0.19
C HIS A 80 16.11 1.28 0.69
N ILE A 81 15.20 0.36 0.36
CA ILE A 81 15.29 -1.04 0.77
C ILE A 81 15.20 -1.90 -0.48
N ARG A 82 16.07 -2.91 -0.57
CA ARG A 82 16.26 -3.76 -1.76
C ARG A 82 14.94 -4.31 -2.32
N VAL A 83 13.99 -4.65 -1.46
CA VAL A 83 12.72 -5.29 -1.84
C VAL A 83 11.62 -4.32 -2.26
N THR A 84 11.76 -3.02 -1.96
CA THR A 84 10.67 -2.04 -2.14
C THR A 84 10.26 -1.88 -3.60
N ARG A 85 11.23 -1.97 -4.52
CA ARG A 85 10.95 -1.89 -5.95
C ARG A 85 10.01 -3.01 -6.38
N ASP A 86 10.28 -4.24 -5.96
CA ASP A 86 9.46 -5.39 -6.32
C ASP A 86 8.07 -5.29 -5.68
N ILE A 87 8.00 -4.88 -4.40
CA ILE A 87 6.72 -4.62 -3.72
C ILE A 87 5.90 -3.56 -4.47
N SER A 88 6.52 -2.42 -4.82
CA SER A 88 5.84 -1.33 -5.51
C SER A 88 5.36 -1.71 -6.90
N LEU A 89 6.12 -2.52 -7.65
CA LEU A 89 5.74 -2.98 -8.99
C LEU A 89 4.62 -4.02 -8.97
N ASN A 90 4.47 -4.76 -7.86
CA ASN A 90 3.41 -5.77 -7.70
C ASN A 90 2.21 -5.24 -6.89
N ALA A 91 2.22 -3.98 -6.48
CA ALA A 91 1.10 -3.36 -5.79
C ALA A 91 -0.03 -3.06 -6.79
N HIS A 92 -1.18 -3.73 -6.62
CA HIS A 92 -2.37 -3.48 -7.43
C HIS A 92 -2.97 -2.09 -7.19
N TYR A 93 -2.85 -1.59 -5.97
CA TYR A 93 -3.44 -0.31 -5.56
C TYR A 93 -2.42 0.48 -4.75
N ILE A 94 -2.31 1.77 -5.05
CA ILE A 94 -1.45 2.71 -4.32
C ILE A 94 -2.31 3.88 -3.88
N ILE A 95 -2.35 4.15 -2.57
CA ILE A 95 -3.09 5.27 -2.00
C ILE A 95 -2.09 6.38 -1.65
N LEU A 96 -2.24 7.54 -2.30
CA LEU A 96 -1.35 8.67 -2.13
C LEU A 96 -2.02 9.78 -1.32
N PHE A 97 -1.46 10.09 -0.17
CA PHE A 97 -1.84 11.25 0.64
C PHE A 97 -1.03 12.50 0.23
N ARG A 98 -1.47 13.67 0.70
CA ARG A 98 -0.76 14.94 0.47
C ARG A 98 0.65 14.89 1.07
N ASN A 99 1.66 15.20 0.27
CA ASN A 99 3.06 15.30 0.70
C ASN A 99 3.67 16.65 0.33
N ASP A 100 3.62 17.61 1.24
CA ASP A 100 4.10 18.98 0.98
C ASP A 100 5.63 19.12 0.94
N ARG A 101 6.36 18.06 1.32
CA ARG A 101 7.82 18.09 1.50
C ARG A 101 8.59 17.73 0.24
N ASP A 102 8.22 16.61 -0.39
CA ASP A 102 8.97 16.02 -1.49
C ASP A 102 8.05 15.59 -2.64
N GLN A 103 7.55 16.60 -3.35
CA GLN A 103 6.73 16.44 -4.55
C GLN A 103 7.48 15.73 -5.70
N SER A 104 8.82 15.64 -5.63
CA SER A 104 9.61 14.97 -6.66
C SER A 104 9.35 13.47 -6.72
N GLN A 105 8.97 12.85 -5.58
CA GLN A 105 8.56 11.45 -5.53
C GLN A 105 7.27 11.24 -6.32
N ILE A 106 6.28 12.11 -6.12
CA ILE A 106 5.01 12.04 -6.85
C ILE A 106 5.26 12.22 -8.36
N ALA A 107 6.07 13.20 -8.75
CA ALA A 107 6.44 13.42 -10.16
C ALA A 107 7.27 12.27 -10.78
N CYS A 108 8.05 11.54 -9.98
CA CYS A 108 8.76 10.35 -10.43
C CYS A 108 7.79 9.19 -10.64
N PHE A 109 6.89 8.96 -9.69
CA PHE A 109 5.88 7.92 -9.76
C PHE A 109 4.88 8.14 -10.89
N ASP A 110 4.40 9.37 -11.02
CA ASP A 110 3.58 9.82 -12.14
C ASP A 110 4.17 9.38 -13.50
N ARG A 111 5.44 9.71 -13.77
CA ARG A 111 6.11 9.31 -15.02
C ARG A 111 6.23 7.79 -15.20
N GLN A 112 6.16 7.00 -14.12
CA GLN A 112 6.13 5.54 -14.21
C GLN A 112 4.73 5.02 -14.55
N VAL A 113 3.66 5.70 -14.09
CA VAL A 113 2.26 5.29 -14.32
C VAL A 113 1.72 5.84 -15.64
N PHE A 114 2.04 7.10 -15.98
CA PHE A 114 1.60 7.84 -17.17
C PHE A 114 2.80 8.51 -17.89
N PRO A 115 3.65 7.74 -18.58
CA PRO A 115 4.88 8.26 -19.22
C PRO A 115 4.64 9.45 -20.16
N ASP A 116 3.54 9.42 -20.91
CA ASP A 116 3.20 10.42 -21.93
C ASP A 116 2.17 11.47 -21.46
N ARG A 117 1.64 11.35 -20.22
CA ARG A 117 0.55 12.19 -19.69
C ARG A 117 0.79 12.68 -18.26
N SER A 118 2.05 12.94 -17.89
CA SER A 118 2.43 13.39 -16.54
C SER A 118 1.64 14.56 -15.95
N THR A 119 1.27 15.54 -16.78
CA THR A 119 0.47 16.69 -16.34
C THR A 119 -0.92 16.29 -15.83
N PHE A 120 -1.55 15.28 -16.43
CA PHE A 120 -2.86 14.79 -16.04
C PHE A 120 -2.86 14.22 -14.61
N PHE A 121 -1.88 13.36 -14.30
CA PHE A 121 -1.75 12.75 -12.99
C PHE A 121 -1.47 13.80 -11.91
N MET A 122 -0.51 14.70 -12.15
CA MET A 122 -0.13 15.70 -11.17
C MET A 122 -1.28 16.68 -10.87
N ASP A 123 -2.09 17.01 -11.88
CA ASP A 123 -3.28 17.82 -11.69
C ASP A 123 -4.36 17.07 -10.89
N ALA A 124 -4.60 15.80 -11.19
CA ALA A 124 -5.51 14.95 -10.42
C ALA A 124 -5.07 14.86 -8.95
N TYR A 125 -3.78 14.55 -8.70
CA TYR A 125 -3.21 14.48 -7.36
C TYR A 125 -3.41 15.78 -6.57
N LYS A 126 -3.06 16.93 -7.15
CA LYS A 126 -3.21 18.23 -6.48
C LYS A 126 -4.65 18.59 -6.18
N ARG A 127 -5.58 18.26 -7.08
CA ARG A 127 -7.02 18.52 -6.89
C ARG A 127 -7.60 17.63 -5.80
N THR A 128 -7.33 16.33 -5.88
CA THR A 128 -7.88 15.35 -4.93
C THR A 128 -7.31 15.56 -3.53
N THR A 129 -6.01 15.86 -3.41
CA THR A 129 -5.35 16.03 -2.10
C THR A 129 -5.36 17.47 -1.56
N ALA A 130 -6.16 18.37 -2.15
CA ALA A 130 -6.23 19.77 -1.73
C ALA A 130 -6.76 19.90 -0.29
N GLU A 131 -7.76 19.09 0.06
CA GLU A 131 -8.40 19.08 1.37
C GLU A 131 -7.73 18.09 2.34
N ILE A 132 -7.88 18.36 3.64
CA ILE A 132 -7.29 17.53 4.69
C ILE A 132 -7.92 16.12 4.65
N TYR A 133 -7.09 15.10 4.86
CA TYR A 133 -7.47 13.67 4.89
C TYR A 133 -7.95 13.08 3.57
N GLN A 134 -7.89 13.81 2.46
CA GLN A 134 -8.12 13.24 1.14
C GLN A 134 -6.90 12.47 0.63
N PHE A 135 -7.15 11.55 -0.30
CA PHE A 135 -6.14 10.72 -0.94
C PHE A 135 -6.47 10.52 -2.41
N LEU A 136 -5.45 10.29 -3.23
CA LEU A 136 -5.61 9.79 -4.60
C LEU A 136 -5.39 8.27 -4.59
N LEU A 137 -6.37 7.50 -5.04
CA LEU A 137 -6.21 6.07 -5.30
C LEU A 137 -5.71 5.88 -6.73
N VAL A 138 -4.60 5.17 -6.86
CA VAL A 138 -4.02 4.75 -8.14
C VAL A 138 -4.23 3.25 -8.30
N ASP A 139 -5.03 2.88 -9.28
CA ASP A 139 -5.32 1.51 -9.68
C ASP A 139 -4.30 1.07 -10.75
N SER A 140 -3.41 0.17 -10.35
CA SER A 140 -2.37 -0.44 -11.18
C SER A 140 -2.74 -1.86 -11.60
N PHE A 141 -4.01 -2.28 -11.45
CA PHE A 141 -4.44 -3.60 -11.82
C PHE A 141 -4.32 -3.80 -13.35
N PRO A 142 -3.79 -4.95 -13.84
CA PRO A 142 -3.45 -5.10 -15.26
C PRO A 142 -4.61 -4.92 -16.25
N THR A 143 -5.86 -5.12 -15.81
CA THR A 143 -7.05 -4.99 -16.67
C THR A 143 -7.75 -3.65 -16.53
N THR A 144 -7.24 -2.73 -15.70
CA THR A 144 -7.82 -1.40 -15.51
C THR A 144 -7.45 -0.51 -16.69
N ASP A 145 -8.47 0.06 -17.34
CA ASP A 145 -8.30 1.05 -18.40
C ASP A 145 -7.51 2.25 -17.86
N GLU A 146 -6.58 2.77 -18.67
CA GLU A 146 -5.70 3.88 -18.33
C GLU A 146 -6.50 5.10 -17.81
N GLU A 147 -7.65 5.39 -18.43
CA GLU A 147 -8.51 6.51 -18.06
C GLU A 147 -9.20 6.34 -16.69
N LEU A 148 -9.24 5.12 -16.16
CA LEU A 148 -9.90 4.76 -14.91
C LEU A 148 -8.91 4.48 -13.78
N ARG A 149 -7.60 4.66 -14.02
CA ARG A 149 -6.57 4.37 -13.01
C ARG A 149 -6.54 5.35 -11.85
N LEU A 150 -7.09 6.56 -12.02
CA LEU A 150 -7.08 7.60 -10.99
C LEU A 150 -8.46 7.77 -10.39
N LEU A 151 -8.59 7.47 -9.10
CA LEU A 151 -9.84 7.48 -8.35
C LEU A 151 -9.74 8.38 -7.11
N GLN A 152 -10.83 9.04 -6.77
CA GLN A 152 -11.01 9.85 -5.56
C GLN A 152 -11.92 9.13 -4.57
#